data_AF-A0AAV4IGM6-F1
#
_entry.id   AF-A0AAV4IGM6-F1
#
_cell.length_a   1.000
_cell.length_b   1.000
_cell.length_c   1.000
_cell.angle_alpha   90.00
_cell.angle_beta   90.00
_cell.angle_gamma   90.00
#
_symmetry.space_group_name_H-M   'P 1'
#
loop_
_entity.id
_entity.type
_entity.pdbx_description
1 polymer ?
#
loop_
_entity_poly.entity_id
_entity_poly.type
_entity_poly.pdbx_seq_one_letter_code
_entity_poly.pdbx_strand_id
1 'polypeptide(L)' 'MHQHGKIVVIKRNGSDGANFPLTAEFCLFGRGLDSDIRIQLPSVDNEQCQIEVDDKGQ' A
#
# COMPACT_ATOMS: atom_id res chain seq x y z
N MET A 1 -14.19 12.06 3.83
CA MET A 1 -13.14 11.01 3.81
C MET A 1 -11.89 11.66 4.38
N HIS A 2 -11.40 11.17 5.52
CA HIS A 2 -10.18 11.66 6.14
C HIS A 2 -9.00 10.94 5.47
N GLN A 3 -7.95 11.69 5.08
CA GLN A 3 -6.76 11.13 4.46
C GLN A 3 -5.64 11.13 5.50
N HIS A 4 -5.12 9.95 5.82
CA HIS A 4 -4.05 9.76 6.80
C HIS A 4 -2.68 10.03 6.17
N GLY A 5 -2.54 9.78 4.87
CA GLY A 5 -1.30 10.00 4.15
C GLY A 5 -1.40 9.65 2.66
N LYS A 6 -0.25 9.44 2.03
CA LYS A 6 -0.17 8.93 0.67
C LYS A 6 0.97 7.91 0.54
N ILE A 7 0.72 6.86 -0.22
CA ILE A 7 1.72 5.87 -0.61
C ILE A 7 2.26 6.28 -1.97
N VAL A 8 3.57 6.45 -2.07
CA VAL A 8 4.26 6.78 -3.33
C VAL A 8 4.99 5.55 -3.82
N VAL A 9 4.68 5.09 -5.03
CA VAL A 9 5.40 3.97 -5.63
C VAL A 9 6.77 4.43 -6.08
N ILE A 10 7.83 3.86 -5.52
CA ILE A 10 9.19 4.03 -6.05
C ILE A 10 9.43 2.96 -7.11
N LYS A 11 9.66 3.40 -8.36
CA LYS A 11 9.98 2.50 -9.47
C LYS A 11 11.41 1.97 -9.35
N ARG A 12 11.72 0.85 -10.01
CA ARG A 12 13.07 0.26 -10.03
C ARG A 12 14.16 1.19 -10.57
N ASN A 13 13.80 2.20 -11.36
CA ASN A 13 14.72 3.23 -11.85
C ASN A 13 14.95 4.39 -10.85
N GLY A 14 14.41 4.29 -9.63
CA GLY A 14 14.54 5.31 -8.57
C GLY A 14 13.61 6.50 -8.72
N SER A 15 12.76 6.54 -9.75
CA SER A 15 11.78 7.62 -9.93
C SER A 15 10.45 7.33 -9.26
N ASP A 16 9.74 8.39 -8.89
CA ASP A 16 8.38 8.30 -8.38
C ASP A 16 7.40 7.78 -9.46
N GLY A 17 6.42 7.02 -9.01
CA GLY A 17 5.34 6.44 -9.80
C GLY A 17 3.97 6.93 -9.38
N ALA A 18 3.01 6.01 -9.39
CA ALA A 18 1.65 6.30 -8.95
C ALA A 18 1.62 6.68 -7.46
N ASN A 19 0.65 7.51 -7.09
CA ASN A 19 0.36 7.89 -5.73
C ASN A 19 -1.00 7.32 -5.33
N PHE A 20 -1.08 6.68 -4.17
CA PHE A 20 -2.32 6.13 -3.62
C PHE A 20 -2.66 6.86 -2.32
N PRO A 21 -3.86 7.48 -2.20
CA PRO A 21 -4.25 8.12 -0.95
C PRO A 21 -4.52 7.04 0.11
N LEU A 22 -3.91 7.18 1.29
CA LEU A 22 -4.17 6.31 2.43
C LEU A 22 -5.40 6.85 3.17
N THR A 23 -6.56 6.25 2.88
CA THR A 23 -7.87 6.66 3.43
C THR A 23 -8.50 5.63 4.34
N ALA A 24 -7.94 4.42 4.39
CA ALA A 24 -8.38 3.35 5.28
C ALA A 24 -7.38 3.21 6.44
N GLU A 25 -7.87 2.74 7.58
CA GLU A 25 -7.05 2.44 8.77
C GLU A 25 -6.10 1.28 8.50
N PHE A 26 -6.49 0.35 7.64
CA PHE A 26 -5.68 -0.78 7.22
C PHE A 26 -5.46 -0.74 5.72
N CYS A 27 -4.24 -1.01 5.28
CA CYS A 27 -3.90 -1.12 3.86
C CYS A 27 -2.99 -2.33 3.64
N LEU A 28 -3.53 -3.38 3.03
CA LEU A 28 -2.84 -4.64 2.76
C LEU A 28 -2.14 -4.61 1.40
N PHE A 29 -0.86 -4.99 1.41
CA PHE A 29 -0.02 -5.17 0.23
C PHE A 29 0.19 -6.66 0.00
N GLY A 30 0.04 -7.11 -1.24
CA GLY A 30 0.24 -8.50 -1.59
C GLY A 30 -0.09 -8.81 -3.02
N ARG A 31 -0.12 -10.08 -3.39
CA ARG A 31 -0.55 -10.56 -4.71
C ARG A 31 -2.00 -11.06 -4.72
N GLY A 32 -2.59 -11.22 -3.54
CA GLY A 32 -3.97 -11.68 -3.34
C GLY A 32 -5.00 -10.78 -4.04
N LEU A 33 -6.21 -11.30 -4.26
CA LEU A 33 -7.32 -10.49 -4.78
C LEU A 33 -7.87 -9.53 -3.73
N ASP A 34 -7.72 -9.88 -2.46
CA ASP A 34 -8.23 -9.13 -1.32
C ASP A 34 -7.24 -8.05 -0.82
N SER A 35 -6.06 -7.92 -1.44
CA SER A 35 -5.10 -6.85 -1.11
C SER A 35 -5.57 -5.51 -1.67
N ASP A 36 -5.47 -4.43 -0.89
CA ASP A 36 -5.73 -3.06 -1.34
C ASP A 36 -4.74 -2.63 -2.43
N ILE A 37 -3.46 -2.96 -2.25
CA ILE A 37 -2.41 -2.73 -3.24
C ILE A 37 -1.86 -4.07 -3.73
N ARG A 38 -2.18 -4.38 -4.99
CA ARG A 38 -1.82 -5.65 -5.63
C ARG A 38 -0.51 -5.55 -6.41
N ILE A 39 0.46 -6.38 -6.06
CA ILE A 39 1.78 -6.45 -6.70
C ILE A 39 1.88 -7.75 -7.50
N GLN A 40 1.92 -7.63 -8.83
CA GLN A 40 1.98 -8.77 -9.75
C GLN A 40 3.41 -9.27 -9.97
N LEU A 41 4.05 -9.77 -8.91
CA LEU A 41 5.35 -10.42 -8.99
C LEU A 41 5.27 -11.81 -8.37
N PRO A 42 5.80 -12.86 -9.01
CA PRO A 42 5.73 -14.22 -8.48
C PRO A 42 6.33 -14.40 -7.08
N SER A 43 7.30 -13.55 -6.72
CA SER A 43 7.99 -13.56 -5.42
C SER A 43 7.22 -12.85 -4.31
N VAL A 44 6.04 -12.29 -4.60
CA VAL A 44 5.21 -11.59 -3.60
C VAL A 44 4.14 -12.55 -3.12
N ASP A 45 4.04 -12.65 -1.79
CA ASP A 45 3.05 -13.47 -1.11
C ASP A 45 1.63 -12.92 -1.28
N ASN A 46 0.62 -13.73 -0.99
CA ASN A 46 -0.78 -13.27 -1.05
C ASN A 46 -1.02 -12.09 -0.09
N GLU A 47 -0.41 -12.15 1.10
CA GLU A 47 -0.42 -11.12 2.14
C GLU A 47 1.05 -10.84 2.53
N GLN A 48 1.64 -9.80 1.95
CA GLN A 48 3.08 -9.55 2.09
C GLN A 48 3.40 -8.64 3.28
N CYS A 49 2.65 -7.55 3.42
CA CYS A 49 2.73 -6.61 4.53
C CYS A 49 1.46 -5.77 4.61
N GLN A 50 1.25 -5.12 5.75
CA GLN A 50 0.08 -4.28 5.99
C GLN A 50 0.51 -3.00 6.72
N ILE A 51 -0.09 -1.89 6.31
CA ILE A 51 -0.06 -0.65 7.08
C ILE A 51 -1.29 -0.65 7.98
N GLU A 52 -1.09 -0.34 9.26
CA GLU A 52 -2.12 -0.04 10.23
C GLU A 52 -1.89 1.39 10.70
N VAL A 53 -2.90 2.23 10.53
CA VAL A 53 -2.90 3.62 10.97
C VAL A 53 -3.48 3.65 12.38
N ASP A 54 -2.71 4.16 13.33
CA ASP A 54 -3.17 4.25 14.71
C ASP A 54 -4.19 5.39 14.92
N ASP A 55 -4.76 5.48 16.11
CA ASP A 55 -5.72 6.54 16.51
C ASP A 55 -5.14 7.96 16.39
N LYS A 56 -3.82 8.11 16.23
CA LYS A 56 -3.12 9.39 16.05
C LYS A 56 -2.80 9.69 14.58
N GLY A 57 -3.16 8.80 13.67
CA GLY A 57 -2.88 8.93 12.25
C GLY A 57 -1.41 8.70 11.90
N GLN A 58 -0.64 7.97 12.74
CA GLN A 58 0.77 7.64 12.51
C GLN A 58 0.97 6.21 12.02
#